data_AF-A0A5K4F6X9-F1
#
_entry.id   AF-A0A5K4F6X9-F1
#
_cell.length_a   1.000
_cell.length_b   1.000
_cell.length_c   1.000
_cell.angle_alpha   90.00
_cell.angle_beta   90.00
_cell.angle_gamma   90.00
#
_symmetry.space_group_name_H-M   'P 1'
#
loop_
_entity.id
_entity.type
_entity.pdbx_description
1 polymer ?
#
loop_
_entity_poly.entity_id
_entity_poly.type
_entity_poly.pdbx_seq_one_letter_code
_entity_poly.pdbx_strand_id
1 'polypeptide(L)'
;MVCLVWFHVAALLLLLHTSTQTYVDLNELEDIEAEISYSEEQLGVLSEKINASDSEIQSLRDKIIKADPQGMMNIDEFIKCKSEYWIANRATQALLAIQNLKKYYQAKYPHVKFDFSNLEAPIIEKAERYENLRSEGGLRNCIELIPHETADVIQIDEQIFSKYIDVEYLDMESFIHSFLSQLLEAMSNDGK
;
A
#
# COMPACT_ATOMS: atom_id res chain seq x y z
N MET A 1 -48.25 28.25 32.48
CA MET A 1 -48.37 26.98 31.72
C MET A 1 -47.67 26.98 30.35
N VAL A 2 -46.79 27.96 30.05
CA VAL A 2 -46.06 28.02 28.77
C VAL A 2 -44.67 27.36 28.86
N CYS A 3 -43.98 27.41 30.01
CA CYS A 3 -42.63 26.85 30.16
C CYS A 3 -42.54 25.33 29.98
N LEU A 4 -43.59 24.57 30.32
CA LEU A 4 -43.58 23.11 30.21
C LEU A 4 -43.55 22.63 28.75
N VAL A 5 -44.23 23.35 27.84
CA VAL A 5 -44.28 23.00 26.40
C VAL A 5 -42.90 23.18 25.75
N TRP A 6 -42.20 24.27 26.04
CA TRP A 6 -40.85 24.52 25.51
C TRP A 6 -39.83 23.47 25.97
N PHE A 7 -39.93 23.00 27.22
CA PHE A 7 -39.04 21.96 27.74
C PHE A 7 -39.22 20.62 27.01
N HIS A 8 -40.46 20.25 26.67
CA HIS A 8 -40.74 19.00 25.95
C HIS A 8 -40.27 19.08 24.49
N VAL A 9 -40.43 20.24 23.83
CA VAL A 9 -39.93 20.44 22.46
C VAL A 9 -38.41 20.41 22.41
N ALA A 10 -37.72 21.05 23.36
CA ALA A 10 -36.26 21.01 23.43
C ALA A 10 -35.73 19.59 23.69
N ALA A 11 -36.36 18.83 24.59
CA ALA A 11 -36.01 17.43 24.84
C ALA A 11 -36.24 16.55 23.59
N LEU A 12 -37.33 16.76 22.86
CA LEU A 12 -37.61 16.03 21.63
C LEU A 12 -36.59 16.36 20.52
N LEU A 13 -36.20 17.63 20.38
CA LEU A 13 -35.17 18.04 19.42
C LEU A 13 -33.79 17.48 19.78
N LEU A 14 -33.44 17.42 21.07
CA LEU A 14 -32.22 16.76 21.54
C LEU A 14 -32.24 15.26 21.28
N LEU A 15 -33.38 14.59 21.51
CA LEU A 15 -33.56 13.17 21.19
C LEU A 15 -33.49 12.90 19.68
N LEU A 16 -34.09 13.77 18.86
CA LEU A 16 -33.99 13.67 17.41
C LEU A 16 -32.54 13.87 16.96
N HIS A 17 -31.86 14.90 17.47
CA HIS A 17 -30.47 15.18 17.11
C HIS A 17 -29.51 14.06 17.51
N THR A 18 -29.67 13.52 18.73
CA THR A 18 -28.90 12.36 19.18
C THR A 18 -29.21 11.12 18.35
N SER A 19 -30.47 10.83 18.05
CA SER A 19 -30.84 9.69 17.19
C SER A 19 -30.29 9.82 15.77
N THR A 20 -30.27 11.04 15.21
CA THR A 20 -29.69 11.29 13.88
C THR A 20 -28.18 11.17 13.91
N GLN A 21 -27.52 11.66 14.95
CA GLN A 21 -26.06 11.56 15.09
C GLN A 21 -25.65 10.08 15.21
N THR A 22 -26.28 9.34 16.11
CA THR A 22 -26.02 7.90 16.28
C THR A 22 -26.28 7.10 15.01
N TYR A 23 -27.32 7.45 14.23
CA TYR A 23 -27.57 6.81 12.94
C TYR A 23 -26.50 7.13 11.88
N VAL A 24 -26.00 8.37 11.84
CA VAL A 24 -24.87 8.73 10.96
C VAL A 24 -23.61 7.98 11.37
N ASP A 25 -23.27 7.97 12.65
CA ASP A 25 -22.08 7.30 13.18
C ASP A 25 -22.11 5.77 12.89
N LEU A 26 -23.29 5.13 12.99
CA LEU A 26 -23.46 3.70 12.67
C LEU A 26 -23.22 3.39 11.18
N ASN A 27 -23.78 4.20 10.26
CA ASN A 27 -23.54 3.97 8.83
C ASN A 27 -22.07 4.19 8.46
N GLU A 28 -21.41 5.17 9.10
CA GLU A 28 -19.98 5.41 8.87
C GLU A 28 -19.12 4.25 9.38
N LEU A 29 -19.48 3.64 10.52
CA LEU A 29 -18.80 2.44 11.03
C LEU A 29 -18.96 1.25 10.07
N GLU A 30 -20.18 0.99 9.60
CA GLU A 30 -20.45 -0.10 8.63
C GLU A 30 -19.68 0.10 7.31
N ASP A 31 -19.59 1.35 6.83
CA ASP A 31 -18.80 1.69 5.64
C ASP A 31 -17.29 1.44 5.85
N ILE A 32 -16.75 1.84 7.01
CA ILE A 32 -15.33 1.60 7.35
C ILE A 32 -15.04 0.11 7.48
N GLU A 33 -15.91 -0.66 8.14
CA GLU A 33 -15.77 -2.12 8.25
C GLU A 33 -15.78 -2.79 6.87
N ALA A 34 -16.63 -2.34 5.95
CA ALA A 34 -16.66 -2.82 4.58
C ALA A 34 -15.37 -2.47 3.81
N GLU A 35 -14.86 -1.25 3.96
CA GLU A 35 -13.58 -0.83 3.36
C GLU A 35 -12.40 -1.66 3.92
N ILE A 36 -12.39 -1.95 5.24
CA ILE A 36 -11.38 -2.83 5.87
C ILE A 36 -11.44 -4.23 5.28
N SER A 37 -12.63 -4.85 5.22
CA SER A 37 -12.79 -6.20 4.66
C SER A 37 -12.33 -6.27 3.20
N TYR A 38 -12.61 -5.24 2.41
CA TYR A 38 -12.11 -5.16 1.03
C TYR A 38 -10.59 -5.04 0.97
N SER A 39 -9.98 -4.20 1.81
CA SER A 39 -8.53 -4.05 1.87
C SER A 39 -7.83 -5.36 2.27
N GLU A 40 -8.39 -6.13 3.21
CA GLU A 40 -7.87 -7.45 3.59
C GLU A 40 -7.87 -8.44 2.42
N GLU A 41 -8.94 -8.45 1.62
CA GLU A 41 -9.02 -9.28 0.41
C GLU A 41 -7.93 -8.87 -0.60
N GLN A 42 -7.76 -7.56 -0.84
CA GLN A 42 -6.73 -7.06 -1.77
C GLN A 42 -5.32 -7.39 -1.30
N LEU A 43 -5.03 -7.29 0.00
CA LEU A 43 -3.74 -7.69 0.57
C LEU A 43 -3.43 -9.17 0.29
N GLY A 44 -4.43 -10.04 0.44
CA GLY A 44 -4.29 -11.46 0.10
C GLY A 44 -3.96 -11.69 -1.38
N VAL A 45 -4.75 -11.08 -2.28
CA VAL A 45 -4.56 -11.19 -3.74
C VAL A 45 -3.19 -10.67 -4.18
N LEU A 46 -2.76 -9.52 -3.66
CA LEU A 46 -1.46 -8.93 -3.98
C LEU A 46 -0.30 -9.79 -3.47
N SER A 47 -0.42 -10.34 -2.26
CA SER A 47 0.57 -11.28 -1.72
C SER A 47 0.73 -12.51 -2.60
N GLU A 48 -0.38 -13.11 -3.06
CA GLU A 48 -0.35 -14.25 -3.98
C GLU A 48 0.31 -13.92 -5.33
N LYS A 49 -0.01 -12.76 -5.92
CA LYS A 49 0.62 -12.31 -7.17
C LYS A 49 2.12 -12.11 -7.04
N ILE A 50 2.57 -11.50 -5.94
CA ILE A 50 3.99 -11.28 -5.66
C ILE A 50 4.72 -12.63 -5.53
N ASN A 51 4.14 -13.59 -4.81
CA ASN A 51 4.70 -14.94 -4.66
C ASN A 51 4.72 -15.72 -5.98
N ALA A 52 3.69 -15.57 -6.81
CA ALA A 52 3.64 -16.16 -8.14
C ALA A 52 4.73 -15.57 -9.05
N SER A 53 4.92 -14.24 -9.02
CA SER A 53 5.98 -13.55 -9.77
C SER A 53 7.37 -13.99 -9.31
N ASP A 54 7.58 -14.15 -8.00
CA ASP A 54 8.84 -14.70 -7.47
C ASP A 54 9.11 -16.11 -7.99
N SER A 55 8.09 -16.96 -8.02
CA SER A 55 8.21 -18.32 -8.54
C SER A 55 8.53 -18.33 -10.05
N GLU A 56 7.91 -17.44 -10.83
CA GLU A 56 8.16 -17.32 -12.27
C GLU A 56 9.57 -16.81 -12.56
N ILE A 57 10.04 -15.78 -11.83
CA ILE A 57 11.41 -15.26 -11.93
C ILE A 57 12.43 -16.36 -11.66
N GLN A 58 12.24 -17.15 -10.59
CA GLN A 58 13.15 -18.26 -10.26
C GLN A 58 13.13 -19.36 -11.33
N SER A 59 11.94 -19.71 -11.84
CA SER A 59 11.81 -20.70 -12.91
C SER A 59 12.52 -20.27 -14.20
N LEU A 60 12.40 -18.99 -14.59
CA LEU A 60 13.10 -18.43 -15.75
C LEU A 60 14.61 -18.39 -15.53
N ARG A 61 15.05 -17.97 -14.33
CA ARG A 61 16.45 -17.94 -13.93
C ARG A 61 17.09 -19.33 -14.03
N ASP A 62 16.43 -20.37 -13.54
CA ASP A 62 16.93 -21.75 -13.63
C ASP A 62 16.99 -22.26 -15.08
N LYS A 63 16.01 -21.89 -15.90
CA LYS A 63 16.00 -22.21 -17.34
C LYS A 63 17.19 -21.57 -18.06
N ILE A 64 17.48 -20.30 -17.79
CA ILE A 64 18.59 -19.54 -18.37
C ILE A 64 19.94 -20.16 -17.98
N ILE A 65 20.16 -20.40 -16.68
CA ILE A 65 21.42 -20.96 -16.19
C ILE A 65 21.66 -22.35 -16.78
N LYS A 66 20.61 -23.16 -16.95
CA LYS A 66 20.72 -24.48 -17.58
C LYS A 66 21.08 -24.39 -19.07
N ALA A 67 20.61 -23.37 -19.77
CA ALA A 67 20.86 -23.19 -21.20
C ALA A 67 22.26 -22.62 -21.49
N ASP A 68 22.72 -21.66 -20.69
CA ASP A 68 24.04 -21.03 -20.85
C ASP A 68 24.65 -20.63 -19.49
N PRO A 69 25.28 -21.58 -18.78
CA PRO A 69 25.85 -21.32 -17.46
C PRO A 69 26.95 -20.25 -17.45
N GLN A 70 27.71 -20.11 -18.53
CA GLN A 70 28.86 -19.19 -18.61
C GLN A 70 28.43 -17.79 -19.05
N GLY A 71 27.60 -17.67 -20.08
CA GLY A 71 27.12 -16.37 -20.56
C GLY A 71 26.16 -15.68 -19.59
N MET A 72 25.60 -16.41 -18.63
CA MET A 72 24.61 -15.92 -17.68
C MET A 72 25.08 -15.98 -16.23
N MET A 73 26.40 -15.98 -16.01
CA MET A 73 26.99 -16.11 -14.66
C MET A 73 26.57 -14.99 -13.68
N ASN A 74 26.13 -13.84 -14.19
CA ASN A 74 25.70 -12.69 -13.40
C ASN A 74 24.17 -12.57 -13.28
N ILE A 75 23.39 -13.59 -13.67
CA ILE A 75 21.92 -13.49 -13.66
C ILE A 75 21.34 -13.20 -12.28
N ASP A 76 21.94 -13.75 -11.22
CA ASP A 76 21.52 -13.49 -9.85
C ASP A 76 21.80 -12.03 -9.44
N GLU A 77 22.95 -11.49 -9.86
CA GLU A 77 23.30 -10.08 -9.62
C GLU A 77 22.40 -9.14 -10.42
N PHE A 78 22.05 -9.51 -11.66
CA PHE A 78 21.10 -8.79 -12.50
C PHE A 78 19.72 -8.72 -11.85
N ILE A 79 19.16 -9.86 -11.44
CA ILE A 79 17.84 -9.93 -10.79
C ILE A 79 17.83 -9.09 -9.51
N LYS A 80 18.89 -9.18 -8.70
CA LYS A 80 19.03 -8.38 -7.48
C LYS A 80 19.09 -6.89 -7.80
N CYS A 81 19.97 -6.47 -8.71
CA CYS A 81 20.16 -5.06 -9.08
C CYS A 81 18.85 -4.44 -9.61
N LYS A 82 18.17 -5.14 -10.53
CA LYS A 82 16.89 -4.69 -11.10
C LYS A 82 15.79 -4.67 -10.05
N SER A 83 15.77 -5.64 -9.13
CA SER A 83 14.84 -5.64 -8.00
C SER A 83 15.04 -4.42 -7.10
N GLU A 84 16.27 -4.14 -6.67
CA GLU A 84 16.58 -3.00 -5.81
C GLU A 84 16.28 -1.66 -6.51
N TYR A 85 16.57 -1.55 -7.81
CA TYR A 85 16.18 -0.41 -8.64
C TYR A 85 14.66 -0.16 -8.61
N TRP A 86 13.86 -1.21 -8.85
CA TRP A 86 12.41 -1.09 -8.89
C TRP A 86 11.81 -0.87 -7.50
N ILE A 87 12.35 -1.49 -6.44
CA ILE A 87 11.97 -1.20 -5.05
C ILE A 87 12.07 0.29 -4.77
N ALA A 88 13.21 0.90 -5.10
CA ALA A 88 13.47 2.31 -4.83
C ALA A 88 12.49 3.23 -5.54
N ASN A 89 12.23 2.95 -6.83
CA ASN A 89 11.31 3.74 -7.64
C ASN A 89 9.87 3.59 -7.14
N ARG A 90 9.44 2.36 -6.84
CA ARG A 90 8.07 2.04 -6.43
C ARG A 90 7.74 2.52 -5.03
N ALA A 91 8.67 2.40 -4.08
CA ALA A 91 8.52 2.96 -2.75
C ALA A 91 8.34 4.49 -2.78
N THR A 92 9.03 5.18 -3.70
CA THR A 92 8.84 6.63 -3.86
C THR A 92 7.45 6.98 -4.40
N GLN A 93 6.93 6.20 -5.36
CA GLN A 93 5.58 6.41 -5.89
C GLN A 93 4.52 6.10 -4.84
N ALA A 94 4.67 5.00 -4.09
CA ALA A 94 3.81 4.66 -2.96
C ALA A 94 3.78 5.79 -1.92
N LEU A 95 4.93 6.38 -1.57
CA LEU A 95 5.00 7.51 -0.63
C LEU A 95 4.21 8.73 -1.14
N LEU A 96 4.33 9.07 -2.42
CA LEU A 96 3.56 10.18 -3.02
C LEU A 96 2.05 9.91 -3.00
N ALA A 97 1.64 8.68 -3.31
CA ALA A 97 0.24 8.27 -3.25
C ALA A 97 -0.30 8.30 -1.82
N ILE A 98 0.46 7.80 -0.85
CA ILE A 98 0.12 7.78 0.58
C ILE A 98 0.00 9.20 1.14
N GLN A 99 0.86 10.13 0.73
CA GLN A 99 0.71 11.54 1.12
C GLN A 99 -0.61 12.15 0.63
N ASN A 100 -1.09 11.75 -0.55
CA ASN A 100 -2.39 12.20 -1.07
C ASN A 100 -3.55 11.53 -0.32
N LEU A 101 -3.46 10.22 -0.06
CA LEU A 101 -4.45 9.47 0.74
C LEU A 101 -4.58 10.05 2.15
N LYS A 102 -3.45 10.34 2.80
CA LYS A 102 -3.40 11.02 4.10
C LYS A 102 -4.17 12.34 4.09
N LYS A 103 -3.92 13.21 3.10
CA LYS A 103 -4.64 14.48 2.97
C LYS A 103 -6.15 14.26 2.79
N TYR A 104 -6.53 13.28 1.96
CA TYR A 104 -7.93 12.92 1.74
C TYR A 104 -8.61 12.50 3.05
N TYR A 105 -8.01 11.55 3.77
CA TYR A 105 -8.60 11.05 5.01
C TYR A 105 -8.58 12.07 6.15
N GLN A 106 -7.53 12.88 6.29
CA GLN A 106 -7.51 14.00 7.24
C GLN A 106 -8.61 15.02 6.96
N ALA A 107 -8.94 15.25 5.68
CA ALA A 107 -10.05 16.13 5.31
C ALA A 107 -11.42 15.48 5.55
N LYS A 108 -11.54 14.16 5.35
CA LYS A 108 -12.77 13.38 5.60
C LYS A 108 -13.08 13.26 7.09
N TYR A 109 -12.05 13.07 7.92
CA TYR A 109 -12.18 12.85 9.37
C TYR A 109 -11.37 13.88 10.19
N PRO A 110 -11.72 15.19 10.12
CA PRO A 110 -10.91 16.25 10.72
C PRO A 110 -10.88 16.24 12.26
N HIS A 111 -11.78 15.49 12.90
CA HIS A 111 -11.88 15.37 14.35
C HIS A 111 -11.00 14.24 14.91
N VAL A 112 -10.54 13.31 14.07
CA VAL A 112 -9.72 12.18 14.50
C VAL A 112 -8.23 12.56 14.43
N LYS A 113 -7.51 12.39 15.55
CA LYS A 113 -6.08 12.65 15.61
C LYS A 113 -5.29 11.39 15.24
N PHE A 114 -4.83 11.32 14.01
CA PHE A 114 -4.05 10.19 13.50
C PHE A 114 -2.55 10.31 13.78
N ASP A 115 -1.91 9.17 14.06
CA ASP A 115 -0.45 9.02 14.05
C ASP A 115 -0.01 8.24 12.80
N PHE A 116 0.43 8.97 11.78
CA PHE A 116 0.93 8.38 10.54
C PHE A 116 2.40 7.96 10.60
N SER A 117 3.14 8.32 11.66
CA SER A 117 4.59 8.11 11.69
C SER A 117 4.95 6.63 11.62
N ASN A 118 4.19 5.78 12.32
CA ASN A 118 4.39 4.33 12.27
C ASN A 118 3.93 3.70 10.95
N LEU A 119 2.96 4.31 10.27
CA LEU A 119 2.42 3.83 9.00
C LEU A 119 3.36 4.15 7.82
N GLU A 120 3.95 5.35 7.82
CA GLU A 120 4.83 5.82 6.74
C GLU A 120 6.27 5.29 6.87
N ALA A 121 6.74 5.04 8.09
CA ALA A 121 8.15 4.70 8.35
C ALA A 121 8.69 3.51 7.53
N PRO A 122 7.99 2.36 7.39
CA PRO A 122 8.50 1.24 6.59
C PRO A 122 8.69 1.58 5.11
N ILE A 123 7.86 2.48 4.56
CA ILE A 123 7.90 2.89 3.15
C ILE A 123 9.01 3.92 2.94
N ILE A 124 9.18 4.86 3.87
CA ILE A 124 10.28 5.82 3.86
C ILE A 124 11.61 5.07 3.93
N GLU A 125 11.76 4.11 4.84
CA GLU A 125 12.98 3.30 4.97
C GLU A 125 13.28 2.55 3.67
N LYS A 126 12.25 1.99 3.02
CA LYS A 126 12.39 1.29 1.73
C LYS A 126 12.84 2.24 0.62
N ALA A 127 12.31 3.47 0.56
CA ALA A 127 12.68 4.47 -0.43
C ALA A 127 14.11 5.01 -0.24
N GLU A 128 14.52 5.28 1.01
CA GLU A 128 15.84 5.80 1.36
C GLU A 128 16.95 4.76 1.15
N ARG A 129 16.69 3.50 1.53
CA ARG A 129 17.68 2.41 1.45
C ARG A 129 18.30 2.24 0.06
N TYR A 130 17.52 2.48 -0.99
CA TYR A 130 17.91 2.25 -2.37
C TYR A 130 17.95 3.53 -3.21
N GLU A 131 17.96 4.70 -2.58
CA GLU A 131 17.89 6.00 -3.24
C GLU A 131 18.97 6.15 -4.34
N ASN A 132 20.20 5.72 -4.04
CA ASN A 132 21.34 5.81 -4.96
C ASN A 132 21.15 4.99 -6.26
N LEU A 133 20.36 3.91 -6.22
CA LEU A 133 20.14 3.05 -7.38
C LEU A 133 19.16 3.67 -8.38
N ARG A 134 18.33 4.64 -7.98
CA ARG A 134 17.31 5.27 -8.84
C ARG A 134 17.89 6.11 -9.97
N SER A 135 19.19 6.37 -9.96
CA SER A 135 19.85 7.13 -11.03
C SER A 135 19.86 6.35 -12.35
N GLU A 136 19.93 7.08 -13.47
CA GLU A 136 20.14 6.47 -14.79
C GLU A 136 21.42 5.61 -14.82
N GLY A 137 22.43 6.00 -14.06
CA GLY A 137 23.66 5.23 -13.86
C GLY A 137 23.41 3.90 -13.14
N GLY A 138 22.56 3.89 -12.11
CA GLY A 138 22.16 2.66 -11.41
C GLY A 138 21.48 1.65 -12.33
N LEU A 139 20.48 2.10 -13.12
CA LEU A 139 19.80 1.24 -14.09
C LEU A 139 20.77 0.70 -15.14
N ARG A 140 21.65 1.55 -15.67
CA ARG A 140 22.65 1.16 -16.66
C ARG A 140 23.60 0.08 -16.11
N ASN A 141 24.09 0.27 -14.88
CA ASN A 141 24.94 -0.72 -14.22
C ASN A 141 24.24 -2.08 -14.09
N CYS A 142 22.92 -2.10 -13.83
CA CYS A 142 22.17 -3.36 -13.81
C CYS A 142 22.14 -4.02 -15.20
N ILE A 143 21.87 -3.25 -16.26
CA ILE A 143 21.77 -3.77 -17.64
C ILE A 143 23.13 -4.34 -18.09
N GLU A 144 24.24 -3.68 -17.75
CA GLU A 144 25.60 -4.11 -18.12
C GLU A 144 26.04 -5.45 -17.47
N LEU A 145 25.30 -5.97 -16.47
CA LEU A 145 25.59 -7.26 -15.85
C LEU A 145 25.36 -8.45 -16.81
N ILE A 146 24.45 -8.29 -17.77
CA ILE A 146 24.13 -9.35 -18.75
C ILE A 146 24.68 -8.95 -20.13
N PRO A 147 25.57 -9.77 -20.72
CA PRO A 147 26.21 -9.42 -22.00
C PRO A 147 25.22 -9.43 -23.18
N HIS A 148 24.13 -10.20 -23.08
CA HIS A 148 23.17 -10.39 -24.16
C HIS A 148 21.73 -10.44 -23.65
N GLU A 149 20.89 -9.54 -24.15
CA GLU A 149 19.46 -9.51 -23.88
C GLU A 149 18.76 -10.61 -24.69
N THR A 150 18.59 -11.78 -24.09
CA THR A 150 17.81 -12.89 -24.68
C THR A 150 16.33 -12.75 -24.34
N ALA A 151 15.46 -13.46 -25.06
CA ALA A 151 14.02 -13.45 -24.78
C ALA A 151 13.69 -13.83 -23.32
N ASP A 152 14.41 -14.81 -22.75
CA ASP A 152 14.22 -15.22 -21.36
C ASP A 152 14.69 -14.12 -20.37
N VAL A 153 15.76 -13.37 -20.70
CA VAL A 153 16.23 -12.23 -19.87
C VAL A 153 15.23 -11.07 -19.91
N ILE A 154 14.68 -10.76 -21.08
CA ILE A 154 13.61 -9.75 -21.23
C ILE A 154 12.42 -10.14 -20.35
N GLN A 155 12.00 -11.41 -20.41
CA GLN A 155 10.88 -11.89 -19.61
C GLN A 155 11.15 -11.76 -18.10
N ILE A 156 12.37 -12.03 -17.64
CA ILE A 156 12.74 -11.80 -16.24
C ILE A 156 12.62 -10.32 -15.87
N ASP A 157 13.10 -9.40 -16.72
CA ASP A 157 12.99 -7.96 -16.45
C ASP A 157 11.52 -7.52 -16.35
N GLU A 158 10.68 -7.95 -17.28
CA GLU A 158 9.24 -7.68 -17.28
C GLU A 158 8.55 -8.22 -16.02
N GLN A 159 8.93 -9.42 -15.57
CA GLN A 159 8.40 -10.02 -14.34
C GLN A 159 8.85 -9.27 -13.09
N ILE A 160 10.12 -8.83 -13.02
CA ILE A 160 10.60 -7.98 -11.93
C ILE A 160 9.82 -6.66 -11.90
N PHE A 161 9.66 -6.01 -13.06
CA PHE A 161 8.91 -4.75 -13.16
C PHE A 161 7.47 -4.90 -12.68
N SER A 162 6.78 -5.93 -13.16
CA SER A 162 5.38 -6.21 -12.82
C SER A 162 5.23 -6.56 -11.34
N LYS A 163 6.11 -7.41 -10.80
CA LYS A 163 6.16 -7.73 -9.36
C LYS A 163 6.20 -6.48 -8.50
N TYR A 164 7.07 -5.52 -8.83
CA TYR A 164 7.22 -4.32 -8.00
C TYR A 164 6.12 -3.27 -8.23
N ILE A 165 5.31 -3.38 -9.29
CA ILE A 165 4.01 -2.70 -9.36
C ILE A 165 3.06 -3.28 -8.31
N ASP A 166 2.96 -4.61 -8.21
CA ASP A 166 2.11 -5.24 -7.20
C ASP A 166 2.58 -4.94 -5.78
N VAL A 167 3.90 -4.85 -5.54
CA VAL A 167 4.46 -4.40 -4.25
C VAL A 167 4.08 -2.95 -3.93
N GLU A 168 4.05 -2.05 -4.92
CA GLU A 168 3.57 -0.67 -4.74
C GLU A 168 2.12 -0.65 -4.26
N TYR A 169 1.25 -1.43 -4.92
CA TYR A 169 -0.15 -1.59 -4.51
C TYR A 169 -0.27 -2.21 -3.12
N LEU A 170 0.56 -3.21 -2.79
CA LEU A 170 0.56 -3.85 -1.47
C LEU A 170 0.92 -2.84 -0.37
N ASP A 171 1.92 -2.00 -0.60
CA ASP A 171 2.31 -0.94 0.35
C ASP A 171 1.16 0.06 0.57
N MET A 172 0.46 0.46 -0.50
CA MET A 172 -0.70 1.37 -0.42
C MET A 172 -1.90 0.73 0.30
N GLU A 173 -2.27 -0.50 -0.05
CA GLU A 173 -3.38 -1.22 0.60
C GLU A 173 -3.07 -1.50 2.08
N SER A 174 -1.81 -1.81 2.41
CA SER A 174 -1.39 -2.00 3.80
C SER A 174 -1.54 -0.71 4.61
N PHE A 175 -1.20 0.43 4.00
CA PHE A 175 -1.42 1.75 4.60
C PHE A 175 -2.91 2.02 4.80
N ILE A 176 -3.76 1.80 3.78
CA ILE A 176 -5.21 2.00 3.85
C ILE A 176 -5.82 1.12 4.95
N HIS A 177 -5.53 -0.18 4.94
CA HIS A 177 -6.03 -1.13 5.93
C HIS A 177 -5.67 -0.70 7.36
N SER A 178 -4.39 -0.35 7.59
CA SER A 178 -3.91 0.08 8.89
C SER A 178 -4.53 1.40 9.33
N PHE A 179 -4.70 2.34 8.39
CA PHE A 179 -5.36 3.62 8.64
C PHE A 179 -6.83 3.43 9.03
N LEU A 180 -7.59 2.67 8.25
CA LEU A 180 -9.00 2.40 8.51
C LEU A 180 -9.22 1.66 9.82
N SER A 181 -8.32 0.73 10.16
CA SER A 181 -8.35 0.04 11.46
C SER A 181 -8.18 1.00 12.63
N GLN A 182 -7.23 1.96 12.54
CA GLN A 182 -7.07 3.00 13.57
C GLN A 182 -8.28 3.93 13.65
N LEU A 183 -8.87 4.26 12.50
CA LEU A 183 -10.09 5.07 12.44
C LEU A 183 -11.26 4.36 13.14
N LEU A 184 -11.48 3.08 12.81
CA LEU A 184 -12.52 2.26 13.42
C LEU A 184 -12.34 2.17 14.95
N GLU A 185 -11.11 2.00 15.43
CA GLU A 185 -10.78 1.99 16.86
C GLU A 185 -11.09 3.35 17.52
N ALA A 186 -10.71 4.47 16.90
CA ALA A 186 -10.97 5.81 17.42
C ALA A 186 -12.48 6.08 17.52
N MET A 187 -13.24 5.80 16.46
CA MET A 187 -14.70 6.02 16.44
C MET A 187 -15.43 5.09 17.44
N SER A 188 -14.97 3.86 17.60
CA SER A 188 -15.53 2.91 18.57
C SER A 188 -15.27 3.31 20.03
N ASN A 189 -14.21 4.09 20.29
CA ASN A 189 -13.87 4.57 21.62
C ASN A 189 -14.58 5.89 21.97
N ASP A 190 -14.84 6.77 20.99
CA ASP A 190 -15.60 8.01 21.21
C ASP A 190 -17.10 7.76 21.50
N GLY A 191 -17.62 6.57 21.16
CA GLY A 191 -18.97 6.11 21.49
C GLY A 191 -19.15 5.47 22.89
N LYS A 192 -18.12 5.46 23.74
CA LYS A 192 -18.15 4.93 25.12
C LYS A 192 -18.03 6.04 26.16
#